data_AF-A0A959M6S0-F1
#
_entry.id   AF-A0A959M6S0-F1
#
_cell.length_a   1.000
_cell.length_b   1.000
_cell.length_c   1.000
_cell.angle_alpha   90.00
_cell.angle_beta   90.00
_cell.angle_gamma   90.00
#
_symmetry.space_group_name_H-M   'P 1'
#
loop_
_entity.id
_entity.type
_entity.pdbx_description
1 polymer ?
#
loop_
_entity_poly.entity_id
_entity_poly.type
_entity_poly.pdbx_seq_one_letter_code
_entity_poly.pdbx_strand_id
1 'polypeptide(L)'
;MFNKLLLLLLLPVQLWAQSFTKTEISRWQQQAGRVTIIRDEKGIPHIYGKSDADAVFGLLYAQCEDDFKRVEMNYIEKLGRLSEVKGENFLYEDLLIRLEVDAEQAQKDFAKSPQWLQKLC
;
A
#
# COMPACT_ATOMS: atom_id res chain seq x y z
N MET A 1 21.73 24.16 -34.70
CA MET A 1 21.69 22.99 -33.79
C MET A 1 20.81 23.16 -32.55
N PHE A 2 20.48 24.40 -32.13
CA PHE A 2 19.69 24.66 -30.92
C PHE A 2 18.19 24.26 -31.01
N ASN A 3 17.60 24.26 -32.21
CA ASN A 3 16.17 24.01 -32.41
C ASN A 3 15.71 22.54 -32.23
N LYS A 4 16.62 21.58 -32.26
CA LYS A 4 16.26 20.15 -32.05
C LYS A 4 16.09 19.80 -30.56
N LEU A 5 16.64 20.61 -29.65
CA LEU A 5 16.55 20.36 -28.21
C LEU A 5 15.16 20.74 -27.63
N LEU A 6 14.48 21.72 -28.25
CA LEU A 6 13.14 22.15 -27.82
C LEU A 6 12.06 21.06 -28.04
N LEU A 7 12.26 20.16 -28.99
CA LEU A 7 11.33 19.06 -29.28
C LEU A 7 11.28 17.99 -28.16
N LEU A 8 12.32 17.90 -27.32
CA LEU A 8 12.34 16.98 -26.17
C LEU A 8 11.42 17.45 -25.02
N LEU A 9 11.06 18.73 -24.95
CA LEU A 9 10.13 19.27 -23.95
C LEU A 9 8.65 18.97 -24.26
N LEU A 10 8.35 18.48 -25.46
CA LEU A 10 6.99 18.14 -25.92
C LEU A 10 6.68 16.64 -25.85
N LEU A 11 7.64 15.81 -25.44
CA LEU A 11 7.39 14.40 -25.18
C LEU A 11 6.68 14.32 -23.82
N PRO A 12 5.39 13.93 -23.76
CA PRO A 12 4.78 13.62 -22.49
C PRO A 12 5.56 12.45 -21.92
N VAL A 13 6.33 12.71 -20.85
CA VAL A 13 6.80 11.65 -19.98
C VAL A 13 5.54 11.06 -19.40
N GLN A 14 5.01 10.03 -20.06
CA GLN A 14 3.95 9.24 -19.48
C GLN A 14 4.54 8.70 -18.18
N LEU A 15 4.03 9.18 -17.07
CA LEU A 15 4.27 8.58 -15.77
C LEU A 15 3.46 7.27 -15.80
N TRP A 16 4.10 6.20 -16.27
CA TRP A 16 3.49 4.88 -16.19
C TRP A 16 3.40 4.52 -14.71
N ALA A 17 2.19 4.57 -14.17
CA ALA A 17 1.91 3.95 -12.88
C ALA A 17 2.38 2.49 -12.93
N GLN A 18 2.88 1.97 -11.80
CA GLN A 18 3.40 0.62 -11.73
C GLN A 18 2.29 -0.37 -12.07
N SER A 19 2.41 -1.01 -13.23
CA SER A 19 1.42 -1.98 -13.70
C SER A 19 1.62 -3.31 -12.98
N PHE A 20 0.54 -3.93 -12.51
CA PHE A 20 0.61 -5.25 -11.91
C PHE A 20 0.86 -6.32 -12.98
N THR A 21 1.73 -7.26 -12.67
CA THR A 21 2.02 -8.41 -13.53
C THR A 21 0.87 -9.42 -13.49
N LYS A 22 0.71 -10.21 -14.56
CA LYS A 22 -0.28 -11.30 -14.60
C LYS A 22 -0.06 -12.30 -13.45
N THR A 23 1.18 -12.53 -13.06
CA THR A 23 1.56 -13.41 -11.96
C THR A 23 1.05 -12.89 -10.62
N GLU A 24 1.22 -11.59 -10.34
CA GLU A 24 0.69 -10.97 -9.11
C GLU A 24 -0.82 -11.05 -9.05
N ILE A 25 -1.51 -10.69 -10.14
CA ILE A 25 -2.97 -10.76 -10.23
C ILE A 25 -3.46 -12.18 -9.98
N SER A 26 -2.86 -13.17 -10.65
CA SER A 26 -3.23 -14.57 -10.47
C SER A 26 -3.02 -15.04 -9.03
N ARG A 27 -1.94 -14.61 -8.36
CA ARG A 27 -1.68 -14.94 -6.96
C ARG A 27 -2.75 -14.37 -6.03
N TRP A 28 -3.13 -13.11 -6.21
CA TRP A 28 -4.19 -12.48 -5.41
C TRP A 28 -5.55 -13.11 -5.64
N GLN A 29 -5.90 -13.44 -6.89
CA GLN A 29 -7.16 -14.14 -7.21
C GLN A 29 -7.23 -15.51 -6.53
N GLN A 30 -6.12 -16.26 -6.52
CA GLN A 30 -6.06 -17.54 -5.81
C GLN A 30 -6.20 -17.37 -4.29
N GLN A 31 -5.61 -16.33 -3.70
CA GLN A 31 -5.74 -16.02 -2.27
C GLN A 31 -7.17 -15.57 -1.92
N ALA A 32 -7.76 -14.69 -2.72
CA ALA A 32 -9.14 -14.25 -2.56
C ALA A 32 -10.13 -15.43 -2.64
N GLY A 33 -9.88 -16.43 -3.50
CA GLY A 33 -10.69 -17.65 -3.57
C GLY A 33 -10.65 -18.54 -2.31
N ARG A 34 -9.78 -18.23 -1.34
CA ARG A 34 -9.72 -18.90 -0.01
C ARG A 34 -10.33 -18.05 1.11
N VAL A 35 -10.88 -16.88 0.78
CA VAL A 35 -11.45 -15.93 1.73
C VAL A 35 -12.94 -15.80 1.51
N THR A 36 -13.70 -15.71 2.59
CA THR A 36 -15.12 -15.38 2.57
C THR A 36 -15.36 -14.23 3.54
N ILE A 37 -15.98 -13.16 3.05
CA ILE A 37 -16.35 -12.00 3.86
C ILE A 37 -17.87 -11.94 3.89
N ILE A 38 -18.46 -12.05 5.08
CA ILE A 38 -19.91 -11.92 5.30
C ILE A 38 -20.11 -10.64 6.10
N ARG A 39 -20.91 -9.71 5.59
CA ARG A 39 -21.26 -8.48 6.32
C ARG A 39 -22.60 -8.65 7.01
N ASP A 40 -22.68 -8.24 8.27
CA ASP A 40 -23.94 -8.21 9.01
C ASP A 40 -24.82 -7.02 8.58
N GLU A 41 -25.98 -6.86 9.22
CA GLU A 41 -26.94 -5.77 8.93
C GLU A 41 -26.35 -4.37 9.14
N LYS A 42 -25.30 -4.23 9.95
CA LYS A 42 -24.59 -2.96 10.21
C LYS A 42 -23.35 -2.80 9.33
N GLY A 43 -23.09 -3.75 8.43
CA GLY A 43 -21.93 -3.76 7.56
C GLY A 43 -20.66 -4.30 8.20
N ILE A 44 -20.70 -4.84 9.42
CA ILE A 44 -19.52 -5.36 10.12
C ILE A 44 -19.03 -6.63 9.40
N PRO A 45 -17.75 -6.69 8.97
CA PRO A 45 -17.23 -7.83 8.23
C PRO A 45 -16.86 -8.98 9.18
N HIS A 46 -17.48 -10.13 8.97
CA HIS A 46 -17.07 -11.43 9.49
C HIS A 46 -16.22 -12.14 8.44
N ILE A 47 -14.92 -12.25 8.68
CA ILE A 47 -13.93 -12.73 7.71
C ILE A 47 -13.49 -14.15 8.05
N TYR A 48 -13.58 -15.04 7.07
CA TYR A 48 -13.16 -16.43 7.17
C TYR A 48 -12.08 -16.71 6.14
N GLY A 49 -10.91 -17.13 6.60
CA GLY A 49 -9.79 -17.59 5.76
C GLY A 49 -9.44 -19.03 6.05
N LYS A 50 -8.82 -19.72 5.09
CA LYS A 50 -8.27 -21.09 5.29
C LYS A 50 -6.97 -21.10 6.10
N SER A 51 -6.37 -19.93 6.29
CA SER A 51 -5.17 -19.67 7.09
C SER A 51 -5.21 -18.25 7.67
N ASP A 52 -4.36 -17.97 8.66
CA ASP A 52 -4.26 -16.62 9.24
C ASP A 52 -3.90 -15.57 8.17
N ALA A 53 -3.04 -15.92 7.22
CA ALA A 53 -2.68 -15.06 6.08
C ALA A 53 -3.87 -14.75 5.16
N ASP A 54 -4.74 -15.74 4.93
CA ASP A 54 -5.97 -15.52 4.16
C ASP A 54 -6.96 -14.63 4.94
N ALA A 55 -7.06 -14.79 6.26
CA ALA A 55 -7.91 -13.96 7.10
C ALA A 55 -7.43 -12.50 7.17
N VAL A 56 -6.12 -12.28 7.33
CA VAL A 56 -5.52 -10.93 7.29
C VAL A 56 -5.69 -10.28 5.93
N PHE A 57 -5.54 -11.03 4.83
CA PHE A 57 -5.85 -10.53 3.49
C PHE A 57 -7.30 -10.04 3.38
N GLY A 58 -8.27 -10.83 3.87
CA GLY A 58 -9.68 -10.44 3.89
C GLY A 58 -9.96 -9.23 4.78
N LEU A 59 -9.27 -9.11 5.91
CA LEU A 59 -9.36 -7.95 6.81
C LEU A 59 -8.91 -6.66 6.12
N LEU A 60 -7.73 -6.68 5.49
CA LEU A 60 -7.22 -5.51 4.78
C LEU A 60 -8.12 -5.15 3.58
N TYR A 61 -8.66 -6.15 2.89
CA TYR A 61 -9.63 -5.92 1.81
C TYR A 61 -10.90 -5.22 2.33
N ALA A 62 -11.51 -5.73 3.41
CA ALA A 62 -12.69 -5.11 4.00
C ALA A 62 -12.43 -3.68 4.52
N GLN A 63 -11.25 -3.42 5.12
CA GLN A 63 -10.86 -2.07 5.52
C GLN A 63 -10.77 -1.11 4.33
N CYS A 64 -10.21 -1.57 3.20
CA CYS A 64 -10.16 -0.78 1.98
C CYS A 64 -11.55 -0.54 1.37
N GLU A 65 -12.45 -1.53 1.42
CA GLU A 65 -13.85 -1.32 1.00
C GLU A 65 -14.54 -0.24 1.86
N ASP A 66 -14.26 -0.21 3.17
CA ASP A 66 -14.94 0.69 4.11
C ASP A 66 -14.36 2.11 4.10
N ASP A 67 -13.03 2.26 4.05
CA ASP A 67 -12.35 3.57 4.09
C ASP A 67 -10.95 3.52 3.46
N PHE A 68 -10.89 3.23 2.15
CA PHE A 68 -9.62 3.23 1.40
C PHE A 68 -8.80 4.51 1.62
N LYS A 69 -9.46 5.67 1.66
CA LYS A 69 -8.78 6.96 1.84
C LYS A 69 -8.02 7.01 3.15
N ARG A 70 -8.57 6.52 4.26
CA ARG A 70 -7.85 6.47 5.53
C ARG A 70 -6.68 5.48 5.51
N VAL A 71 -6.86 4.33 4.86
CA VAL A 71 -5.79 3.35 4.67
C VAL A 71 -4.64 3.97 3.89
N GLU A 72 -4.93 4.55 2.71
CA GLU A 72 -3.94 5.24 1.88
C GLU A 72 -3.24 6.37 2.62
N MET A 73 -4.00 7.23 3.32
CA MET A 73 -3.41 8.34 4.09
C MET A 73 -2.48 7.85 5.22
N ASN A 74 -2.78 6.72 5.86
CA ASN A 74 -1.88 6.13 6.87
C ASN A 74 -0.52 5.75 6.25
N TYR A 75 -0.52 5.12 5.08
CA TYR A 75 0.74 4.80 4.38
C TYR A 75 1.51 6.07 4.00
N ILE A 76 0.83 7.07 3.45
CA ILE A 76 1.45 8.34 3.04
C ILE A 76 2.08 9.06 4.25
N GLU A 77 1.36 9.10 5.38
CA GLU A 77 1.85 9.69 6.62
C GLU A 77 3.07 8.92 7.15
N LYS A 78 2.99 7.59 7.29
CA LYS A 78 4.09 6.78 7.85
C LYS A 78 5.31 6.65 6.94
N LEU A 79 5.17 7.00 5.66
CA LEU A 79 6.28 7.17 4.74
C LEU A 79 6.87 8.60 4.77
N GLY A 80 6.29 9.51 5.56
CA GLY A 80 6.68 10.92 5.62
C GLY A 80 6.53 11.61 4.27
N ARG A 81 5.37 11.46 3.62
CA ARG A 81 5.04 12.03 2.31
C ARG A 81 3.74 12.83 2.33
N LEU A 82 3.29 13.25 3.51
CA LEU A 82 2.03 13.95 3.70
C LEU A 82 2.03 15.32 3.00
N SER A 83 3.17 16.00 2.93
CA SER A 83 3.31 17.27 2.22
C SER A 83 3.06 17.17 0.71
N GLU A 84 3.28 16.01 0.10
CA GLU A 84 2.99 15.76 -1.33
C GLU A 84 1.48 15.79 -1.61
N VAL A 85 0.65 15.50 -0.61
CA VAL A 85 -0.82 15.44 -0.74
C VAL A 85 -1.50 16.65 -0.11
N LYS A 86 -0.98 17.17 1.00
CA LYS A 86 -1.61 18.20 1.83
C LYS A 86 -0.93 19.56 1.74
N GLY A 87 0.21 19.66 1.04
CA GLY A 87 0.96 20.88 0.84
C GLY A 87 2.10 21.10 1.83
N GLU A 88 2.89 22.14 1.58
CA GLU A 88 4.18 22.42 2.24
C GLU A 88 4.11 22.58 3.77
N ASN A 89 2.95 22.94 4.32
CA ASN A 89 2.75 23.08 5.77
C ASN A 89 3.04 21.78 6.55
N PHE A 90 3.05 20.62 5.87
CA PHE A 90 3.34 19.31 6.48
C PHE A 90 4.80 18.87 6.34
N LEU A 91 5.71 19.70 5.82
CA LEU A 91 7.12 19.35 5.66
C LEU A 91 7.80 18.99 6.99
N TYR A 92 7.44 19.67 8.08
CA TYR A 92 7.99 19.36 9.40
C TYR A 92 7.48 18.01 9.93
N GLU A 93 6.21 17.69 9.68
CA GLU A 93 5.63 16.38 10.01
C GLU A 93 6.36 15.25 9.26
N ASP A 94 6.57 15.44 7.95
CA ASP A 94 7.30 14.47 7.11
C ASP A 94 8.74 14.27 7.61
N LEU A 95 9.41 15.35 8.02
CA LEU A 95 10.74 15.27 8.61
C LEU A 95 10.73 14.48 9.93
N LEU A 96 9.78 14.77 10.82
CA LEU A 96 9.67 14.07 12.10
C LEU A 96 9.45 12.56 11.90
N ILE A 97 8.51 12.18 11.03
CA ILE A 97 8.26 10.77 10.73
C ILE A 97 9.52 10.09 10.18
N ARG A 98 10.28 10.74 9.29
CA ARG A 98 11.51 10.16 8.73
C ARG A 98 12.68 10.11 9.73
N LEU A 99 12.64 10.91 10.79
CA LEU A 99 13.61 10.83 11.89
C LEU A 99 13.26 9.71 12.89
N GLU A 100 11.97 9.42 13.07
CA GLU A 100 11.49 8.39 13.99
C GLU A 100 11.41 7.00 13.34
N VAL A 101 10.89 6.92 12.11
CA VAL A 101 10.64 5.69 11.38
C VAL A 101 11.83 5.35 10.48
N ASP A 102 12.67 4.43 10.95
CA ASP A 102 13.76 3.87 10.16
C ASP A 102 13.26 2.71 9.27
N ALA A 103 13.09 3.01 7.98
CA ALA A 103 12.64 2.04 6.98
C ALA A 103 13.64 0.88 6.77
N GLU A 104 14.94 1.09 6.97
CA GLU A 104 15.94 0.03 6.85
C GLU A 104 15.84 -0.91 8.06
N GLN A 105 15.68 -0.36 9.26
CA GLN A 105 15.47 -1.14 10.46
C GLN A 105 14.16 -1.93 10.40
N ALA A 106 13.06 -1.32 9.93
CA ALA A 106 11.78 -2.02 9.75
C ALA A 106 11.90 -3.22 8.80
N GLN A 107 12.65 -3.10 7.70
CA GLN A 107 12.92 -4.22 6.79
C GLN A 107 13.76 -5.31 7.45
N LYS A 108 14.77 -4.94 8.24
CA LYS A 108 15.58 -5.91 9.01
C LYS A 108 14.74 -6.65 10.05
N ASP A 109 13.83 -5.95 10.73
CA ASP A 109 12.95 -6.55 11.73
C ASP A 109 11.93 -7.48 11.09
N PHE A 110 11.37 -7.11 9.93
CA PHE A 110 10.54 -8.01 9.13
C PHE A 110 11.29 -9.28 8.72
N ALA A 111 12.51 -9.15 8.19
CA ALA A 111 13.33 -10.29 7.78
C ALA A 111 13.70 -11.23 8.94
N LYS A 112 13.86 -10.68 10.16
CA LYS A 112 14.12 -11.46 11.38
C LYS A 112 12.86 -12.04 12.02
N SER A 113 11.68 -11.58 11.62
CA SER A 113 10.42 -12.01 12.24
C SER A 113 10.12 -13.48 11.95
N PRO A 114 9.33 -14.17 12.81
CA PRO A 114 8.96 -15.56 12.56
C PRO A 114 8.26 -15.74 11.20
N GLN A 115 8.50 -16.87 10.55
CA GLN A 115 7.95 -17.14 9.22
C GLN A 115 6.42 -17.05 9.17
N TRP A 116 5.73 -17.39 10.27
CA TRP A 116 4.27 -17.27 10.34
C TRP A 116 3.80 -15.81 10.27
N LEU A 117 4.57 -14.88 10.85
CA LEU A 117 4.27 -13.45 10.83
C LEU A 117 4.57 -12.84 9.46
N GLN A 118 5.70 -13.23 8.86
CA GLN A 118 6.03 -12.81 7.49
C GLN A 118 4.96 -13.20 6.48
N LYS A 119 4.31 -14.36 6.68
CA LYS A 119 3.23 -14.84 5.81
C LYS A 119 1.93 -14.03 5.90
N LEU A 120 1.76 -13.19 6.94
CA LEU A 120 0.58 -12.33 7.05
C LEU A 120 0.64 -11.12 6.12
N CYS A 121 1.84 -10.74 5.67
CA CYS A 121 2.12 -9.59 4.80
C CYS A 121 2.37 -10.05 3.35
#